data_AF-A0A7W0YGW4-F1
#
_entry.id   AF-A0A7W0YGW4-F1
#
_cell.length_a   1.000
_cell.length_b   1.000
_cell.length_c   1.000
_cell.angle_alpha   90.00
_cell.angle_beta   90.00
_cell.angle_gamma   90.00
#
_symmetry.space_group_name_H-M   'P 1'
#
loop_
_entity.id
_entity.type
_entity.pdbx_description
1 polymer ?
#
loop_
_entity_poly.entity_id
_entity_poly.type
_entity_poly.pdbx_seq_one_letter_code
_entity_poly.pdbx_strand_id
1 'polypeptide(L)'
;MASRRRSVPAGAAPLSPRRKWRAILLATLLFVPSYWALLAGLVSLASDGEAAPNAGALLAFGLALIPFVFIVLAFLSEHPRAPGAVLKAMGLSLLVGIPVSALAGDAVTGLVAGIGAGGTSALRKDDPDDWKPRALAVALAAVYVFVTLRTVSEAGILLGPVLPFTSLGVADLLAQRRRERSESRVT
;
A
#
# COMPACT_ATOMS: atom_id res chain seq x y z
N MET A 1 6.54 9.22 34.30
CA MET A 1 7.05 9.50 32.94
C MET A 1 5.86 9.73 32.01
N ALA A 2 5.58 10.99 31.67
CA ALA A 2 4.42 11.38 30.88
C ALA A 2 4.64 11.08 29.39
N SER A 3 3.83 10.19 28.84
CA SER A 3 3.69 9.97 27.40
C SER A 3 3.14 11.24 26.75
N ARG A 4 4.00 12.01 26.08
CA ARG A 4 3.59 13.07 25.16
C ARG A 4 2.90 12.43 23.95
N ARG A 5 1.57 12.21 24.05
CA ARG A 5 0.70 12.09 22.88
C ARG A 5 0.78 13.42 22.12
N ARG A 6 1.69 13.52 21.14
CA ARG A 6 1.71 14.66 20.21
C ARG A 6 0.43 14.60 19.39
N SER A 7 -0.52 15.44 19.75
CA SER A 7 -1.70 15.76 18.97
C SER A 7 -1.29 16.01 17.51
N VAL A 8 -1.96 15.29 16.60
CA VAL A 8 -2.22 15.82 15.25
C VAL A 8 -2.83 17.22 15.49
N PRO A 9 -2.44 18.28 14.74
CA PRO A 9 -3.08 19.58 14.92
C PRO A 9 -4.59 19.39 14.79
N ALA A 10 -5.28 19.45 15.94
CA ALA A 10 -6.71 19.37 16.05
C ALA A 10 -7.26 20.63 15.36
N GLY A 11 -7.78 20.47 14.14
CA GLY A 11 -8.28 21.61 13.35
C GLY A 11 -8.05 21.51 11.84
N ALA A 12 -7.28 20.55 11.33
CA ALA A 12 -7.24 20.33 9.88
C ALA A 12 -8.56 19.70 9.42
N ALA A 13 -9.29 20.38 8.53
CA ALA A 13 -10.53 19.87 7.97
C ALA A 13 -10.33 18.46 7.37
N PRO A 14 -11.30 17.54 7.53
CA PRO A 14 -11.20 16.18 7.01
C PRO A 14 -10.95 16.20 5.50
N LEU A 15 -10.09 15.28 5.03
CA LEU A 15 -9.72 15.24 3.62
C LEU A 15 -10.95 14.89 2.77
N SER A 16 -11.23 15.69 1.74
CA SER A 16 -12.35 15.39 0.84
C SER A 16 -12.21 13.98 0.20
N PRO A 17 -13.29 13.17 0.12
CA PRO A 17 -13.23 11.83 -0.44
C PRO A 17 -12.67 11.79 -1.87
N ARG A 18 -13.01 12.81 -2.69
CA ARG A 18 -12.53 12.93 -4.07
C ARG A 18 -11.01 13.06 -4.14
N ARG A 19 -10.39 13.88 -3.26
CA ARG A 19 -8.93 14.07 -3.24
C ARG A 19 -8.21 12.80 -2.80
N LYS A 20 -8.76 12.10 -1.81
CA LYS A 20 -8.23 10.82 -1.32
C LYS A 20 -8.20 9.75 -2.39
N TRP A 21 -9.33 9.54 -3.09
CA TRP A 21 -9.42 8.57 -4.18
C TRP A 21 -8.55 8.93 -5.38
N ARG A 22 -8.39 10.23 -5.68
CA ARG A 22 -7.41 10.69 -6.68
C ARG A 22 -5.98 10.34 -6.29
N ALA A 23 -5.58 10.53 -5.03
CA ALA A 23 -4.26 10.16 -4.56
C ALA A 23 -4.02 8.64 -4.67
N ILE A 24 -5.02 7.83 -4.28
CA ILE A 24 -4.99 6.36 -4.44
C ILE A 24 -4.85 5.98 -5.91
N LEU A 25 -5.68 6.55 -6.80
CA LEU A 25 -5.65 6.26 -8.23
C LEU A 25 -4.29 6.58 -8.84
N LEU A 26 -3.76 7.79 -8.59
CA LEU A 26 -2.49 8.24 -9.16
C LEU A 26 -1.31 7.43 -8.60
N ALA A 27 -1.30 7.11 -7.31
CA ALA A 27 -0.29 6.24 -6.72
C ALA A 27 -0.37 4.82 -7.31
N THR A 28 -1.57 4.31 -7.55
CA THR A 28 -1.78 3.00 -8.18
C THR A 28 -1.28 2.99 -9.62
N LEU A 29 -1.62 4.00 -10.42
CA LEU A 29 -1.14 4.14 -11.80
C LEU A 29 0.38 4.21 -11.88
N LEU A 30 1.03 4.87 -10.92
CA LEU A 30 2.48 4.91 -10.82
C LEU A 30 3.10 3.59 -10.33
N PHE A 31 2.37 2.86 -9.47
CA PHE A 31 2.82 1.56 -8.97
C PHE A 31 2.71 0.45 -10.03
N VAL A 32 1.72 0.48 -10.91
CA VAL A 32 1.54 -0.53 -11.98
C VAL A 32 2.83 -0.80 -12.78
N PRO A 33 3.50 0.19 -13.39
CA PRO A 33 4.74 -0.07 -14.14
C PRO A 33 5.89 -0.54 -13.23
N SER A 34 5.96 -0.07 -11.99
CA SER A 34 6.93 -0.54 -11.00
C SER A 34 6.73 -2.03 -10.69
N TYR A 35 5.50 -2.43 -10.39
CA TYR A 35 5.11 -3.80 -10.12
C TYR A 35 5.47 -4.74 -11.27
N TRP A 36 5.11 -4.38 -12.51
CA TRP A 36 5.40 -5.21 -13.67
C TRP A 36 6.90 -5.32 -13.95
N ALA A 37 7.66 -4.24 -13.76
CA ALA A 37 9.12 -4.29 -13.89
C ALA A 37 9.75 -5.19 -12.82
N LEU A 38 9.30 -5.10 -11.56
CA LEU A 38 9.78 -5.98 -10.49
C LEU A 38 9.49 -7.45 -10.79
N LEU A 39 8.26 -7.77 -11.22
CA LEU A 39 7.90 -9.13 -11.59
C LEU A 39 8.71 -9.64 -12.78
N ALA A 40 8.82 -8.85 -13.85
CA ALA A 40 9.61 -9.24 -15.02
C ALA A 40 11.08 -9.45 -14.65
N GLY A 41 11.64 -8.63 -13.76
CA GLY A 41 12.99 -8.78 -13.24
C GLY A 41 13.17 -10.08 -12.44
N LEU A 42 12.22 -10.41 -11.56
CA LEU A 42 12.25 -11.65 -10.78
C LEU A 42 12.06 -12.90 -11.64
N VAL A 43 11.17 -12.86 -12.63
CA VAL A 43 10.99 -13.94 -13.60
C VAL A 43 12.26 -14.13 -14.43
N SER A 44 12.90 -13.02 -14.84
CA SER A 44 14.17 -13.08 -15.55
C SER A 44 15.28 -13.71 -14.70
N LEU A 45 15.39 -13.38 -13.41
CA LEU A 45 16.35 -14.03 -12.49
C LEU A 45 16.11 -15.54 -12.34
N ALA A 46 14.87 -15.99 -12.47
CA ALA A 46 14.51 -17.39 -12.34
C ALA A 46 14.55 -18.16 -13.68
N SER A 47 14.88 -17.49 -14.78
CA SER A 47 14.88 -18.09 -16.13
C SER A 47 16.31 -18.39 -16.59
N ASP A 48 16.56 -19.60 -17.07
CA ASP A 48 17.88 -20.01 -17.62
C ASP A 48 18.06 -19.65 -19.11
N GLY A 49 17.20 -18.79 -19.68
CA GLY A 49 17.19 -18.47 -21.09
C GLY A 49 18.18 -17.36 -21.47
N GLU A 50 19.02 -17.59 -22.47
CA GLU A 50 19.96 -16.59 -23.01
C GLU A 50 19.29 -15.31 -23.54
N ALA A 51 17.99 -15.36 -23.84
CA ALA A 51 17.18 -14.23 -24.30
C ALA A 51 16.43 -13.49 -23.17
N ALA A 52 16.69 -13.81 -21.90
CA ALA A 52 16.00 -13.16 -20.79
C ALA A 52 16.37 -11.66 -20.70
N PRO A 53 15.40 -10.75 -20.49
CA PRO A 53 15.67 -9.32 -20.31
C PRO A 53 16.62 -9.06 -19.13
N ASN A 54 17.38 -7.96 -19.15
CA ASN A 54 18.28 -7.63 -18.04
C ASN A 54 17.53 -7.47 -16.71
N ALA A 55 17.62 -8.48 -15.85
CA ALA A 55 16.90 -8.53 -14.58
C ALA A 55 17.28 -7.39 -13.64
N GLY A 56 18.57 -7.05 -13.56
CA GLY A 56 19.06 -5.97 -12.71
C GLY A 56 18.48 -4.62 -13.10
N ALA A 57 18.40 -4.33 -14.40
CA ALA A 57 17.80 -3.10 -14.90
C ALA A 57 16.30 -3.01 -14.58
N LEU A 58 15.56 -4.10 -14.76
CA LEU A 58 14.13 -4.18 -14.43
C LEU A 58 13.86 -4.01 -12.95
N LEU A 59 14.63 -4.69 -12.09
CA LEU A 59 14.53 -4.56 -10.64
C LEU A 59 14.88 -3.14 -10.18
N ALA A 60 15.96 -2.56 -10.71
CA ALA A 60 16.38 -1.20 -10.38
C ALA A 60 15.32 -0.18 -10.79
N PHE A 61 14.76 -0.29 -11.99
CA PHE A 61 13.67 0.58 -12.46
C PHE A 61 12.43 0.45 -11.57
N GLY A 62 12.01 -0.79 -11.29
CA GLY A 62 10.88 -1.08 -10.43
C GLY A 62 11.05 -0.48 -9.03
N LEU A 63 12.19 -0.74 -8.37
CA LEU A 63 12.51 -0.21 -7.04
C LEU A 63 12.64 1.32 -7.04
N ALA A 64 13.22 1.91 -8.08
CA ALA A 64 13.39 3.36 -8.18
C ALA A 64 12.05 4.12 -8.24
N LEU A 65 10.98 3.49 -8.74
CA LEU A 65 9.64 4.08 -8.78
C LEU A 65 8.90 4.03 -7.44
N ILE A 66 9.20 3.07 -6.56
CA ILE A 66 8.49 2.89 -5.28
C ILE A 66 8.51 4.15 -4.38
N PRO A 67 9.64 4.87 -4.20
CA PRO A 67 9.64 6.13 -3.46
C PRO A 67 8.63 7.14 -4.02
N PHE A 68 8.51 7.24 -5.34
CA PHE A 68 7.59 8.17 -6.00
C PHE A 68 6.13 7.78 -5.78
N VAL A 69 5.81 6.47 -5.73
CA VAL A 69 4.48 5.98 -5.35
C VAL A 69 4.08 6.52 -3.98
N PHE A 70 4.97 6.44 -2.99
CA PHE A 70 4.69 6.96 -1.65
C PHE A 70 4.70 8.48 -1.58
N ILE A 71 5.53 9.17 -2.38
CA ILE A 71 5.49 10.63 -2.52
C ILE A 71 4.14 11.08 -3.04
N VAL A 72 3.66 10.50 -4.15
CA VAL A 72 2.33 10.80 -4.71
C VAL A 72 1.25 10.57 -3.66
N LEU A 73 1.28 9.43 -2.98
CA LEU A 73 0.29 9.09 -1.98
C LEU A 73 0.31 10.05 -0.78
N ALA A 74 1.48 10.40 -0.25
CA ALA A 74 1.62 11.26 0.93
C ALA A 74 1.33 12.74 0.63
N PHE A 75 1.84 13.28 -0.47
CA PHE A 75 1.67 14.69 -0.79
C PHE A 75 0.28 15.00 -1.33
N LEU A 76 -0.27 14.16 -2.23
CA LEU A 76 -1.62 14.41 -2.76
C LEU A 76 -2.73 14.16 -1.74
N SER A 77 -2.46 13.33 -0.72
CA SER A 77 -3.36 13.20 0.43
C SER A 77 -3.12 14.25 1.52
N GLU A 78 -2.23 15.23 1.32
CA GLU A 78 -1.91 16.30 2.27
C GLU A 78 -1.43 15.79 3.64
N HIS A 79 -0.59 14.75 3.64
CA HIS A 79 -0.10 14.17 4.88
C HIS A 79 0.66 15.25 5.71
N PRO A 80 0.30 15.49 7.00
CA PRO A 80 0.87 16.59 7.80
C PRO A 80 2.40 16.57 7.96
N ARG A 81 3.00 15.39 7.76
CA ARG A 81 4.45 15.13 7.80
C ARG A 81 4.88 14.30 6.59
N ALA A 82 4.54 14.75 5.38
CA ALA A 82 4.69 13.97 4.16
C ALA A 82 6.10 13.35 3.96
N PRO A 83 7.23 14.06 4.12
CA PRO A 83 8.55 13.45 3.96
C PRO A 83 8.83 12.32 4.96
N GLY A 84 8.48 12.52 6.23
CA GLY A 84 8.65 11.49 7.27
C GLY A 84 7.71 10.29 7.05
N ALA A 85 6.52 10.53 6.50
CA ALA A 85 5.58 9.48 6.14
C ALA A 85 6.09 8.63 4.97
N VAL A 86 6.73 9.25 3.96
CA VAL A 86 7.37 8.53 2.85
C VAL A 86 8.49 7.63 3.36
N LEU A 87 9.40 8.14 4.19
CA LEU A 87 10.50 7.33 4.75
C LEU A 87 9.96 6.16 5.58
N LYS A 88 8.94 6.41 6.40
CA LYS A 88 8.26 5.35 7.16
C LYS A 88 7.58 4.33 6.25
N ALA A 89 6.97 4.78 5.16
CA ALA A 89 6.30 3.91 4.19
C ALA A 89 7.30 3.00 3.48
N MET A 90 8.44 3.54 3.06
CA MET A 90 9.54 2.75 2.50
C MET A 90 10.02 1.70 3.49
N GLY A 91 10.32 2.10 4.73
CA GLY A 91 10.75 1.17 5.78
C GLY A 91 9.72 0.07 6.06
N LEU A 92 8.44 0.42 6.18
CA LEU A 92 7.36 -0.56 6.38
C LEU A 92 7.18 -1.49 5.18
N SER A 93 7.35 -0.98 3.96
CA SER A 93 7.21 -1.80 2.76
C SER A 93 8.26 -2.90 2.68
N LEU A 94 9.50 -2.61 3.07
CA LEU A 94 10.56 -3.61 3.16
C LEU A 94 10.34 -4.54 4.36
N LEU A 95 10.05 -3.97 5.53
CA LEU A 95 9.87 -4.71 6.78
C LEU A 95 8.73 -5.73 6.71
N VAL A 96 7.66 -5.42 5.96
CA VAL A 96 6.53 -6.34 5.79
C VAL A 96 6.67 -7.15 4.51
N GLY A 97 7.05 -6.53 3.40
CA GLY A 97 7.07 -7.18 2.10
C GLY A 97 8.07 -8.33 2.02
N ILE A 98 9.29 -8.15 2.55
CA ILE A 98 10.34 -9.19 2.50
C ILE A 98 9.93 -10.43 3.30
N PRO A 99 9.53 -10.33 4.59
CA PRO A 99 9.09 -11.51 5.33
C PRO A 99 7.85 -12.17 4.74
N VAL A 100 6.88 -11.38 4.24
CA VAL A 100 5.67 -11.94 3.61
C VAL A 100 6.02 -12.67 2.31
N SER A 101 6.90 -12.14 1.46
CA SER A 101 7.39 -12.87 0.28
C SER A 101 8.02 -14.20 0.68
N ALA A 102 8.88 -14.19 1.70
CA ALA A 102 9.56 -15.40 2.18
C ALA A 102 8.58 -16.45 2.73
N LEU A 103 7.58 -16.04 3.51
CA LEU A 103 6.56 -16.92 4.07
C LEU A 103 5.59 -17.43 3.01
N ALA A 104 5.23 -16.58 2.04
CA ALA A 104 4.30 -16.94 0.98
C ALA A 104 4.94 -17.82 -0.11
N GLY A 105 6.26 -17.76 -0.26
CA GLY A 105 6.99 -18.42 -1.35
C GLY A 105 6.76 -17.75 -2.71
N ASP A 106 6.22 -16.53 -2.74
CA ASP A 106 5.97 -15.78 -3.96
C ASP A 106 6.16 -14.27 -3.74
N ALA A 107 6.64 -13.56 -4.77
CA ALA A 107 6.93 -12.14 -4.66
C ALA A 107 5.68 -11.24 -4.74
N VAL A 108 4.62 -11.70 -5.41
CA VAL A 108 3.40 -10.91 -5.63
C VAL A 108 2.72 -10.63 -4.29
N THR A 109 2.55 -11.65 -3.45
CA THR A 109 1.93 -11.54 -2.13
C THR A 109 2.73 -10.58 -1.24
N GLY A 110 4.06 -10.69 -1.23
CA GLY A 110 4.91 -9.78 -0.45
C GLY A 110 4.93 -8.35 -0.99
N LEU A 111 4.87 -8.15 -2.31
CA LEU A 111 4.69 -6.81 -2.90
C LEU A 111 3.36 -6.20 -2.46
N VAL A 112 2.25 -6.95 -2.51
CA VAL A 112 0.94 -6.46 -2.07
C VAL A 112 0.95 -6.09 -0.59
N ALA A 113 1.49 -6.96 0.25
CA ALA A 113 1.57 -6.73 1.69
C ALA A 113 2.49 -5.55 2.04
N GLY A 114 3.68 -5.49 1.44
CA GLY A 114 4.65 -4.43 1.67
C GLY A 114 4.15 -3.06 1.20
N ILE A 115 3.68 -2.96 -0.04
CA ILE A 115 3.17 -1.69 -0.58
C ILE A 115 1.91 -1.25 0.16
N GLY A 116 1.02 -2.19 0.51
CA GLY A 116 -0.14 -1.90 1.35
C GLY A 116 0.27 -1.39 2.73
N ALA A 117 1.24 -2.05 3.39
CA ALA A 117 1.76 -1.64 4.70
C ALA A 117 2.39 -0.25 4.65
N GLY A 118 3.21 0.04 3.63
CA GLY A 118 3.75 1.38 3.40
C GLY A 118 2.64 2.42 3.20
N GLY A 119 1.65 2.08 2.39
CA GLY A 119 0.46 2.89 2.14
C GLY A 119 -0.32 3.26 3.40
N THR A 120 -0.38 2.37 4.41
CA THR A 120 -1.04 2.68 5.70
C THR A 120 -0.42 3.89 6.42
N SER A 121 0.86 4.16 6.16
CA SER A 121 1.62 5.26 6.77
C SER A 121 1.75 6.48 5.86
N ALA A 122 1.82 6.29 4.53
CA ALA A 122 1.90 7.38 3.57
C ALA A 122 0.55 8.09 3.36
N LEU A 123 -0.55 7.33 3.27
CA LEU A 123 -1.88 7.90 3.08
C LEU A 123 -2.33 8.66 4.33
N ARG A 124 -2.70 9.94 4.19
CA ARG A 124 -3.22 10.76 5.32
C ARG A 124 -4.37 10.04 6.03
N LYS A 125 -4.33 10.11 7.36
CA LYS A 125 -5.41 9.70 8.26
C LYS A 125 -6.13 10.94 8.77
N ASP A 126 -7.45 10.85 8.87
CA ASP A 126 -8.25 11.88 9.52
C ASP A 126 -8.19 11.71 11.06
N ASP A 127 -7.95 10.47 11.54
CA ASP A 127 -7.83 10.14 12.97
C ASP A 127 -6.56 9.29 13.25
N PRO A 128 -5.73 9.64 14.26
CA PRO A 128 -4.56 8.86 14.63
C PRO A 128 -4.87 7.41 15.07
N ASP A 129 -6.06 7.10 15.60
CA ASP A 129 -6.41 5.74 16.08
C ASP A 129 -6.92 4.79 14.98
N ASP A 130 -7.06 5.26 13.73
CA ASP A 130 -7.60 4.51 12.58
C ASP A 130 -6.59 3.60 11.84
N TRP A 131 -5.51 3.19 12.49
CA TRP A 131 -4.51 2.32 11.83
C TRP A 131 -4.96 0.85 11.71
N LYS A 132 -5.79 0.36 12.65
CA LYS A 132 -6.20 -1.06 12.69
C LYS A 132 -7.05 -1.48 11.48
N PRO A 133 -8.08 -0.71 11.05
CA PRO A 133 -8.87 -1.09 9.87
C PRO A 133 -8.03 -1.18 8.60
N ARG A 134 -7.06 -0.27 8.43
CA ARG A 134 -6.13 -0.30 7.30
C ARG A 134 -5.19 -1.49 7.33
N ALA A 135 -4.62 -1.80 8.50
CA ALA A 135 -3.76 -2.97 8.65
C ALA A 135 -4.52 -4.27 8.35
N LEU A 136 -5.76 -4.39 8.84
CA LEU A 136 -6.63 -5.52 8.54
C LEU A 136 -6.96 -5.60 7.05
N ALA A 137 -7.27 -4.48 6.40
CA ALA A 137 -7.57 -4.46 4.97
C ALA A 137 -6.38 -4.86 4.10
N VAL A 138 -5.16 -4.43 4.45
CA VAL A 138 -3.93 -4.87 3.79
C VAL A 138 -3.69 -6.37 4.00
N ALA A 139 -3.89 -6.86 5.23
CA ALA A 139 -3.74 -8.29 5.52
C ALA A 139 -4.75 -9.12 4.71
N LEU A 140 -6.02 -8.71 4.66
CA LEU A 140 -7.05 -9.38 3.85
C LEU A 140 -6.74 -9.31 2.36
N ALA A 141 -6.24 -8.18 1.86
CA ALA A 141 -5.82 -8.05 0.46
C ALA A 141 -4.66 -8.99 0.13
N ALA A 142 -3.65 -9.09 1.00
CA ALA A 142 -2.53 -10.00 0.83
C ALA A 142 -2.98 -11.47 0.87
N VAL A 143 -3.83 -11.84 1.83
CA VAL A 143 -4.41 -13.21 1.91
C VAL A 143 -5.24 -13.52 0.67
N TYR A 144 -6.06 -12.57 0.20
CA TYR A 144 -6.86 -12.74 -1.00
C TYR A 144 -5.97 -12.98 -2.23
N VAL A 145 -4.91 -12.19 -2.41
CA VAL A 145 -3.94 -12.38 -3.50
C VAL A 145 -3.22 -13.73 -3.37
N PHE A 146 -2.76 -14.09 -2.18
CA PHE A 146 -2.11 -15.37 -1.91
C PHE A 146 -2.97 -16.57 -2.31
N VAL A 147 -4.24 -16.54 -1.91
CA VAL A 147 -5.22 -17.58 -2.27
C VAL A 147 -5.48 -17.57 -3.77
N THR A 148 -5.71 -16.39 -4.35
CA THR A 148 -6.00 -16.25 -5.79
C THR A 148 -4.83 -16.77 -6.63
N LEU A 149 -3.59 -16.50 -6.25
CA LEU A 149 -2.40 -17.02 -6.95
C LEU A 149 -2.34 -18.55 -7.00
N ARG A 150 -2.96 -19.23 -6.01
CA ARG A 150 -2.99 -20.69 -5.89
C ARG A 150 -4.20 -21.34 -6.57
N THR A 151 -5.23 -20.55 -6.88
CA THR A 151 -6.45 -21.06 -7.52
C THR A 151 -6.60 -20.60 -8.96
N VAL A 152 -6.24 -19.35 -9.26
CA VAL A 152 -6.35 -18.68 -10.56
C VAL A 152 -5.18 -17.70 -10.70
N SER A 153 -4.00 -18.23 -11.03
CA SER A 153 -2.73 -17.49 -10.93
C SER A 153 -2.72 -16.19 -11.74
N GLU A 154 -3.31 -16.18 -12.93
CA GLU A 154 -3.41 -15.01 -13.81
C GLU A 154 -4.18 -13.87 -13.13
N ALA A 155 -5.28 -14.21 -12.45
CA ALA A 155 -6.07 -13.22 -11.71
C ALA A 155 -5.28 -12.66 -10.52
N GLY A 156 -4.51 -13.50 -9.82
CA GLY A 156 -3.67 -13.06 -8.70
C GLY A 156 -2.60 -12.07 -9.15
N ILE A 157 -1.94 -12.36 -10.27
CA ILE A 157 -0.91 -11.47 -10.86
C ILE A 157 -1.53 -10.16 -11.32
N LEU A 158 -2.70 -10.19 -11.97
CA LEU A 158 -3.38 -8.99 -12.46
C LEU A 158 -3.90 -8.08 -11.34
N LEU A 159 -4.34 -8.65 -10.22
CA LEU A 159 -4.89 -7.89 -9.10
C LEU A 159 -3.82 -7.33 -8.16
N GLY A 160 -2.60 -7.89 -8.18
CA GLY A 160 -1.47 -7.48 -7.36
C GLY A 160 -1.22 -5.96 -7.26
N PRO A 161 -1.18 -5.20 -8.37
CA PRO A 161 -0.90 -3.77 -8.30
C PRO A 161 -2.10 -2.91 -7.85
N VAL A 162 -3.33 -3.43 -7.92
CA VAL A 162 -4.56 -2.65 -7.70
C VAL A 162 -5.00 -2.65 -6.23
N LEU A 163 -4.87 -3.81 -5.57
CA LEU A 163 -5.40 -4.03 -4.23
C LEU A 163 -4.70 -3.27 -3.08
N PRO A 164 -3.38 -3.02 -3.10
CA PRO A 164 -2.68 -2.43 -1.96
C PRO A 164 -3.25 -1.09 -1.50
N PHE A 165 -3.60 -0.20 -2.42
CA PHE A 165 -4.15 1.12 -2.07
C PHE A 165 -5.67 1.17 -2.11
N THR A 166 -6.32 0.42 -3.00
CA THR A 166 -7.78 0.33 -3.05
C THR A 166 -8.35 -0.20 -1.73
N SER A 167 -7.71 -1.21 -1.15
CA SER A 167 -8.10 -1.77 0.16
C SER A 167 -8.06 -0.72 1.29
N LEU A 168 -7.10 0.21 1.26
CA LEU A 168 -7.03 1.33 2.22
C LEU A 168 -8.18 2.30 2.04
N GLY A 169 -8.52 2.66 0.80
CA GLY A 169 -9.65 3.52 0.49
C GLY A 169 -10.98 2.94 0.98
N VAL A 170 -11.17 1.64 0.75
CA VAL A 170 -12.35 0.90 1.23
C VAL A 170 -12.36 0.82 2.76
N ALA A 171 -11.23 0.53 3.41
CA ALA A 171 -11.12 0.47 4.85
C ALA A 171 -11.55 1.79 5.51
N ASP A 172 -11.07 2.90 4.96
CA ASP A 172 -11.40 4.23 5.48
C ASP A 172 -12.88 4.57 5.26
N LEU A 173 -13.47 4.20 4.11
CA LEU A 173 -14.91 4.40 3.87
C LEU A 173 -15.77 3.58 4.83
N LEU A 174 -15.39 2.34 5.11
CA LEU A 174 -16.10 1.49 6.07
C LEU A 174 -15.95 1.99 7.51
N ALA A 175 -14.78 2.50 7.87
CA ALA A 175 -14.54 3.11 9.18
C ALA A 175 -15.40 4.36 9.37
N GLN A 176 -15.47 5.24 8.37
CA GLN A 176 -16.33 6.43 8.37
C GLN A 176 -17.81 6.06 8.57
N ARG A 177 -18.33 5.11 7.78
CA ARG A 177 -19.73 4.63 7.91
C ARG A 177 -20.05 4.01 9.28
N ARG A 178 -19.07 3.33 9.90
CA ARG A 178 -19.24 2.77 11.25
C ARG A 178 -19.33 3.86 12.32
N ARG A 179 -18.58 4.96 12.16
CA ARG A 179 -18.62 6.12 13.07
C ARG A 179 -19.96 6.83 12.99
N GLU A 180 -20.42 7.16 11.78
CA GLU A 180 -21.73 7.78 11.55
C GLU A 180 -22.88 6.97 12.17
N ARG A 181 -22.83 5.63 12.07
CA ARG A 181 -23.82 4.74 12.70
C ARG A 181 -23.73 4.66 14.23
N SER A 182 -22.56 4.90 14.79
CA SER A 182 -22.38 4.90 16.24
C SER A 182 -22.89 6.20 16.83
N GLU A 183 -22.66 7.31 16.15
CA GLU A 183 -23.17 8.64 16.53
C GLU A 183 -24.70 8.69 16.44
N SER A 184 -25.31 8.15 15.37
CA SER A 184 -26.77 8.10 15.22
C SER A 184 -27.49 7.14 16.16
N ARG A 185 -26.77 6.25 16.85
CA ARG A 185 -27.34 5.36 17.89
C ARG A 185 -27.30 5.98 19.29
N VAL A 186 -26.52 7.03 19.48
CA VAL A 186 -26.35 7.71 20.77
C VAL A 186 -27.29 8.94 20.88
N THR A 187 -27.76 9.45 19.74
CA THR A 187 -28.83 10.45 19.62
C THR A 187 -30.20 9.80 19.55
#